data_AF-A0ABD0NUH2-F1
#
_entry.id   AF-A0ABD0NUH2-F1
#
_cell.length_a   1.000
_cell.length_b   1.000
_cell.length_c   1.000
_cell.angle_alpha   90.00
_cell.angle_beta   90.00
_cell.angle_gamma   90.00
#
_symmetry.space_group_name_H-M   'P 1'
#
loop_
_entity.id
_entity.type
_entity.pdbx_description
1 polymer ?
#
loop_
_entity_poly.entity_id
_entity_poly.type
_entity_poly.pdbx_seq_one_letter_code
_entity_poly.pdbx_strand_id
1 'polypeptide(L)'
;ILQLLTSRTSRKFLACRLTPDMETKLLFMTSRVRFGQQKRYQDWFQRQYLSTAESQSLRCDLIRYICGVVHPSNEVLSSDILPRWAIIGWLLTTCTSNVAASNAKLALFYDWLFFNPEKDSIMNI
;
A
#
# COMPACT_ATOMS: atom_id res chain seq x y z
N ILE A 1 -6.70 -15.53 -19.90
CA ILE A 1 -6.00 -15.15 -18.65
C ILE A 1 -4.88 -14.14 -18.93
N LEU A 2 -3.97 -14.41 -19.86
CA LEU A 2 -2.88 -13.47 -20.20
C LEU A 2 -3.37 -12.06 -20.56
N GLN A 3 -4.43 -11.94 -21.36
CA GLN A 3 -5.06 -10.65 -21.71
C GLN A 3 -5.47 -9.82 -20.49
N LEU A 4 -5.91 -10.47 -19.40
CA LEU A 4 -6.29 -9.79 -18.17
C LEU A 4 -5.05 -9.35 -17.38
N LEU A 5 -4.04 -10.22 -17.30
CA LEU A 5 -2.81 -9.99 -16.53
C LEU A 5 -1.92 -8.90 -17.14
N THR A 6 -2.02 -8.65 -18.44
CA THR A 6 -1.28 -7.58 -19.13
C THR A 6 -2.04 -6.24 -19.17
N SER A 7 -3.24 -6.18 -18.58
CA SER A 7 -4.04 -4.97 -18.47
C SER A 7 -4.04 -4.46 -17.03
N ARG A 8 -3.42 -3.31 -16.80
CA ARG A 8 -3.32 -2.73 -15.45
C ARG A 8 -4.68 -2.42 -14.86
N THR A 9 -4.82 -2.65 -13.55
CA THR A 9 -6.05 -2.30 -12.83
C THR A 9 -6.20 -0.79 -12.71
N SER A 10 -7.40 -0.27 -12.98
CA SER A 10 -7.71 1.15 -12.76
C SER A 10 -7.64 1.52 -11.28
N ARG A 11 -7.08 2.70 -10.97
CA ARG A 11 -7.00 3.25 -9.60
C ARG A 11 -8.36 3.29 -8.89
N LYS A 12 -9.46 3.48 -9.64
CA LYS A 12 -10.83 3.48 -9.09
C LYS A 12 -11.14 2.19 -8.33
N PHE A 13 -10.70 1.05 -8.86
CA PHE A 13 -10.95 -0.26 -8.22
C PHE A 13 -10.03 -0.52 -7.04
N LEU A 14 -8.84 0.06 -7.02
CA LEU A 14 -7.93 -0.02 -5.87
C LEU A 14 -8.43 0.85 -4.71
N ALA A 15 -8.89 2.07 -5.01
CA ALA A 15 -9.41 3.01 -4.03
C ALA A 15 -10.73 2.55 -3.39
N CYS A 16 -11.66 1.96 -4.17
CA CYS A 16 -12.97 1.57 -3.64
C CYS A 16 -12.95 0.42 -2.61
N ARG A 17 -11.79 -0.22 -2.40
CA ARG A 17 -11.58 -1.23 -1.35
C ARG A 17 -11.27 -0.62 0.00
N LEU A 18 -10.94 0.67 0.06
CA LEU A 18 -10.65 1.40 1.30
C LEU A 18 -11.86 2.25 1.68
N THR A 19 -12.08 2.40 2.98
CA THR A 19 -13.03 3.40 3.48
C THR A 19 -12.44 4.80 3.35
N PRO A 20 -13.26 5.86 3.27
CA PRO A 20 -12.76 7.24 3.22
C PRO A 20 -11.82 7.61 4.39
N ASP A 21 -12.08 7.06 5.58
CA ASP A 21 -11.25 7.28 6.78
C ASP A 21 -9.86 6.61 6.65
N MET A 22 -9.80 5.38 6.12
CA MET A 22 -8.52 4.70 5.85
C MET A 22 -7.70 5.46 4.81
N GLU A 23 -8.32 5.88 3.71
CA GLU A 23 -7.68 6.67 2.66
C GLU A 23 -7.12 7.98 3.21
N THR A 24 -7.92 8.73 3.96
CA THR A 24 -7.51 9.99 4.59
C THR A 24 -6.28 9.80 5.49
N LYS A 25 -6.29 8.75 6.34
CA LYS A 25 -5.18 8.46 7.25
C LYS A 25 -3.91 8.02 6.52
N LEU A 26 -4.02 7.20 5.47
CA LEU A 26 -2.87 6.80 4.66
C LEU A 26 -2.28 7.97 3.87
N LEU A 27 -3.12 8.81 3.26
CA LEU A 27 -2.69 10.00 2.54
C LEU A 27 -2.00 10.98 3.51
N PHE A 28 -2.54 11.16 4.72
CA PHE A 28 -1.88 11.98 5.74
C PHE A 28 -0.50 11.42 6.11
N MET A 29 -0.40 10.11 6.37
CA MET A 29 0.88 9.45 6.65
C MET A 29 1.89 9.65 5.52
N THR A 30 1.47 9.58 4.26
CA THR A 30 2.37 9.67 3.09
C THR A 30 2.64 11.08 2.57
N SER A 31 2.04 12.12 3.16
CA SER A 31 2.20 13.50 2.70
C SER A 31 2.51 14.52 3.80
N ARG A 32 2.35 14.15 5.08
CA ARG A 32 2.49 15.06 6.22
C ARG A 32 3.33 14.51 7.37
N VAL A 33 3.41 13.19 7.53
CA VAL A 33 4.17 12.59 8.63
C VAL A 33 5.64 12.48 8.23
N ARG A 34 6.54 12.99 9.07
CA ARG A 34 7.99 12.85 8.87
C ARG A 34 8.45 11.43 9.19
N PHE A 35 9.41 10.93 8.43
CA PHE A 35 10.08 9.67 8.70
C PHE A 35 10.78 9.71 10.07
N GLY A 36 10.66 8.62 10.82
CA GLY A 36 11.02 8.53 12.23
C GLY A 36 9.87 8.83 13.20
N GLN A 37 8.86 9.61 12.78
CA GLN A 37 7.75 10.06 13.64
C GLN A 37 6.44 9.27 13.43
N GLN A 38 6.48 8.17 12.67
CA GLN A 38 5.29 7.42 12.27
C GLN A 38 4.67 6.51 13.34
N LYS A 39 5.40 6.20 14.43
CA LYS A 39 5.01 5.13 15.38
C LYS A 39 3.58 5.29 15.91
N ARG A 40 3.22 6.48 16.40
CA ARG A 40 1.88 6.71 16.99
C ARG A 40 0.77 6.58 15.96
N TYR A 41 1.00 7.04 14.72
CA TYR A 41 0.04 6.94 13.62
C TYR A 41 -0.17 5.49 13.20
N GLN A 42 0.91 4.71 13.12
CA GLN A 42 0.85 3.27 12.87
C GLN A 42 0.12 2.53 13.98
N ASP A 43 0.43 2.82 15.25
CA ASP A 43 -0.24 2.21 16.41
C ASP A 43 -1.76 2.50 16.40
N TRP A 44 -2.16 3.74 16.07
CA TRP A 44 -3.58 4.10 15.93
C TRP A 44 -4.27 3.37 14.79
N PHE A 45 -3.65 3.36 13.60
CA PHE A 45 -4.21 2.68 12.43
C PHE A 45 -4.32 1.17 12.67
N GLN A 46 -3.29 0.57 13.29
CA GLN A 46 -3.26 -0.86 13.61
C GLN A 46 -4.36 -1.24 14.58
N ARG A 47 -4.53 -0.48 15.67
CA ARG A 47 -5.59 -0.74 16.65
C ARG A 47 -6.97 -0.70 16.02
N GLN A 48 -7.21 0.29 15.15
CA GLN A 48 -8.52 0.51 14.56
C GLN A 48 -8.86 -0.48 13.45
N TYR A 49 -7.91 -0.86 12.60
CA TYR A 49 -8.22 -1.62 11.37
C TYR A 49 -7.51 -2.96 11.22
N LEU A 50 -6.44 -3.24 11.97
CA LEU A 50 -5.54 -4.37 11.69
C LEU A 50 -5.34 -5.31 12.90
N SER A 51 -6.17 -5.16 13.94
CA SER A 51 -6.01 -5.80 15.25
C SER A 51 -6.72 -7.15 15.39
N THR A 52 -7.55 -7.57 14.42
CA THR A 52 -8.28 -8.84 14.47
C THR A 52 -7.75 -9.87 13.46
N ALA A 53 -8.12 -11.15 13.63
CA ALA A 53 -7.73 -12.20 12.69
C ALA A 53 -8.39 -12.00 11.30
N GLU A 54 -9.61 -11.51 11.26
CA GLU A 54 -10.38 -11.24 10.04
C GLU A 54 -9.80 -10.06 9.25
N SER A 55 -9.16 -9.13 9.95
CA SER A 55 -8.52 -7.95 9.36
C SER A 55 -7.23 -8.24 8.57
N GLN A 56 -6.74 -9.47 8.57
CA GLN A 56 -5.51 -9.84 7.86
C GLN A 56 -5.61 -9.62 6.35
N SER A 57 -6.79 -9.86 5.76
CA SER A 57 -7.05 -9.67 4.33
C SER A 57 -6.89 -8.22 3.86
N LEU A 58 -7.22 -7.25 4.72
CA LEU A 58 -7.16 -5.82 4.43
C LEU A 58 -5.75 -5.34 4.03
N ARG A 59 -4.69 -6.01 4.52
CA ARG A 59 -3.29 -5.66 4.20
C ARG A 59 -3.02 -5.70 2.69
N CYS A 60 -3.65 -6.62 1.97
CA CYS A 60 -3.49 -6.70 0.51
C CYS A 60 -4.08 -5.47 -0.17
N ASP A 61 -5.30 -5.07 0.21
CA ASP A 61 -5.97 -3.88 -0.34
C ASP A 61 -5.15 -2.60 -0.04
N LEU A 62 -4.63 -2.46 1.18
CA LEU A 62 -3.78 -1.32 1.57
C LEU A 62 -2.47 -1.28 0.77
N ILE A 63 -1.80 -2.42 0.59
CA ILE A 63 -0.56 -2.50 -0.20
C ILE A 63 -0.84 -2.14 -1.67
N ARG A 64 -1.89 -2.70 -2.28
CA ARG A 64 -2.26 -2.38 -3.66
C ARG A 64 -2.63 -0.90 -3.83
N TYR A 65 -3.30 -0.31 -2.84
CA TYR A 65 -3.59 1.12 -2.83
C TYR A 65 -2.30 1.96 -2.77
N ILE A 66 -1.36 1.63 -1.87
CA ILE A 66 -0.09 2.36 -1.76
C ILE A 66 0.74 2.28 -3.05
N CYS A 67 0.82 1.11 -3.68
CA CYS A 67 1.56 0.94 -4.93
C CYS A 67 0.89 1.65 -6.12
N GLY A 68 -0.40 1.40 -6.34
CA GLY A 68 -1.09 1.81 -7.56
C GLY A 68 -1.75 3.19 -7.52
N VAL A 69 -2.01 3.73 -6.33
CA VAL A 69 -2.74 5.00 -6.13
C VAL A 69 -1.84 6.09 -5.55
N VAL A 70 -1.04 5.78 -4.53
CA VAL A 70 -0.19 6.77 -3.86
C VAL A 70 1.09 6.99 -4.68
N HIS A 71 1.07 7.99 -5.55
CA HIS A 71 2.22 8.43 -6.36
C HIS A 71 2.63 9.86 -5.93
N PRO A 72 3.56 10.01 -4.96
CA PRO A 72 3.96 11.32 -4.42
C PRO A 72 4.67 12.19 -5.47
N SER A 73 4.61 13.51 -5.32
CA SER A 73 5.39 14.45 -6.14
C SER A 73 6.89 14.33 -5.85
N ASN A 74 7.73 14.82 -6.78
CA ASN A 74 9.18 14.82 -6.60
C ASN A 74 9.63 15.59 -5.35
N GLU A 75 8.92 16.66 -4.99
CA GLU A 75 9.15 17.43 -3.76
C GLU A 75 8.94 16.57 -2.51
N VAL A 76 7.91 15.73 -2.49
CA VAL A 76 7.69 14.79 -1.38
C VAL A 76 8.75 13.68 -1.40
N LEU A 77 9.09 13.16 -2.57
CA LEU A 77 10.10 12.10 -2.70
C LEU A 77 11.50 12.52 -2.26
N SER A 78 11.86 13.80 -2.40
CA SER A 78 13.14 14.36 -1.95
C SER A 78 13.13 14.94 -0.54
N SER A 79 12.00 14.83 0.18
CA SER A 79 11.80 15.37 1.53
C SER A 79 12.04 14.34 2.64
N ASP A 80 11.79 14.74 3.89
CA ASP A 80 11.81 13.88 5.07
C ASP A 80 10.44 13.23 5.37
N ILE A 81 9.48 13.29 4.45
CA ILE A 81 8.16 12.65 4.60
C ILE A 81 8.29 11.12 4.59
N LEU A 82 7.47 10.46 5.40
CA LEU A 82 7.40 9.01 5.53
C LEU A 82 7.21 8.34 4.16
N PRO A 83 8.21 7.59 3.68
CA PRO A 83 8.16 7.02 2.34
C PRO A 83 7.23 5.80 2.29
N ARG A 84 6.70 5.53 1.09
CA ARG A 84 5.77 4.42 0.83
C ARG A 84 6.32 3.06 1.26
N TRP A 85 7.60 2.80 0.97
CA TRP A 85 8.27 1.54 1.32
C TRP A 85 8.26 1.28 2.83
N ALA A 86 8.34 2.32 3.66
CA ALA A 86 8.34 2.17 5.11
C ALA A 86 6.96 1.75 5.65
N ILE A 87 5.88 2.26 5.04
CA ILE A 87 4.52 1.85 5.37
C ILE A 87 4.29 0.41 4.92
N ILE A 88 4.72 0.04 3.71
CA ILE A 88 4.62 -1.35 3.21
C ILE A 88 5.40 -2.30 4.12
N GLY A 89 6.64 -1.95 4.47
CA GLY A 89 7.47 -2.73 5.40
C GLY A 89 6.77 -2.95 6.73
N TRP A 90 6.21 -1.89 7.33
CA TRP A 90 5.41 -2.00 8.54
C TRP A 90 4.20 -2.94 8.35
N LEU A 91 3.39 -2.76 7.30
CA LEU A 91 2.23 -3.63 7.04
C LEU A 91 2.62 -5.11 6.97
N LEU A 92 3.73 -5.43 6.31
CA LEU A 92 4.26 -6.80 6.26
C LEU A 92 4.63 -7.35 7.63
N THR A 93 5.24 -6.55 8.51
CA THR A 93 5.56 -6.97 9.89
C THR A 93 4.32 -7.22 10.76
N THR A 94 3.17 -6.67 10.38
CA THR A 94 1.92 -6.86 11.14
C THR A 94 1.15 -8.13 10.74
N CYS A 95 1.60 -8.89 9.73
CA CYS A 95 0.98 -10.14 9.35
C CYS A 95 1.13 -11.19 10.46
N THR A 96 0.03 -11.82 10.86
CA THR A 96 0.02 -12.82 11.96
C THR A 96 -0.05 -14.27 11.48
N SER A 97 -0.16 -14.49 10.17
CA SER A 97 -0.18 -15.83 9.57
C SER A 97 0.63 -15.89 8.28
N ASN A 98 1.13 -17.08 7.95
CA ASN A 98 1.88 -17.32 6.71
C ASN A 98 1.02 -17.07 5.47
N VAL A 99 -0.28 -17.38 5.52
CA VAL A 99 -1.22 -17.12 4.42
C VAL A 99 -1.33 -15.61 4.18
N ALA A 100 -1.54 -14.82 5.23
CA ALA A 100 -1.61 -13.36 5.12
C ALA A 100 -0.30 -12.77 4.58
N ALA A 101 0.85 -13.23 5.08
CA ALA A 101 2.16 -12.78 4.62
C ALA A 101 2.42 -13.13 3.14
N SER A 102 2.07 -14.33 2.70
CA SER A 102 2.21 -14.74 1.29
C SER A 102 1.32 -13.91 0.36
N ASN A 103 0.06 -13.67 0.75
CA ASN A 103 -0.85 -12.84 -0.02
C ASN A 103 -0.38 -11.38 -0.09
N ALA A 104 0.11 -10.82 1.02
CA ALA A 104 0.65 -9.46 1.06
C ALA A 104 1.89 -9.31 0.17
N LYS A 105 2.78 -10.30 0.15
CA LYS A 105 3.94 -10.34 -0.77
C LYS A 105 3.49 -10.40 -2.23
N LEU A 106 2.53 -11.26 -2.56
CA LEU A 106 1.98 -11.32 -3.92
C LEU A 106 1.33 -9.99 -4.32
N ALA A 107 0.59 -9.34 -3.43
CA ALA A 107 -0.01 -8.02 -3.67
C ALA A 107 1.07 -6.94 -3.94
N LEU A 108 2.18 -6.97 -3.20
CA LEU A 108 3.31 -6.08 -3.39
C LEU A 108 3.96 -6.29 -4.78
N PHE A 109 4.18 -7.54 -5.17
CA PHE A 109 4.83 -7.89 -6.44
C PHE A 109 3.85 -8.03 -7.62
N TYR A 110 2.58 -7.69 -7.45
CA TYR A 110 1.56 -8.01 -8.47
C TYR A 110 1.85 -7.34 -9.82
N ASP A 111 2.25 -6.07 -9.79
CA ASP A 111 2.58 -5.29 -11.00
C ASP A 111 3.94 -5.70 -11.60
N TRP A 112 4.79 -6.41 -10.86
CA TRP A 112 6.06 -6.93 -11.37
C TRP A 112 5.89 -8.11 -12.32
N LEU A 113 4.82 -8.90 -12.18
CA LEU A 113 4.63 -10.15 -12.91
C LEU A 113 4.56 -9.97 -14.43
N PHE A 114 4.00 -8.84 -14.89
CA PHE A 114 3.80 -8.51 -16.30
C PHE A 114 4.15 -7.04 -16.61
N PHE A 115 5.10 -6.48 -15.87
CA PHE A 115 5.52 -5.08 -16.02
C PHE A 115 5.93 -4.77 -17.46
N ASN A 116 5.33 -3.73 -18.04
CA ASN A 116 5.72 -3.18 -19.33
C ASN A 116 6.17 -1.72 -19.15
N PRO A 117 7.46 -1.38 -19.39
CA PRO A 117 7.96 -0.02 -19.20
C PRO A 117 7.31 1.04 -20.11
N GLU A 118 6.66 0.63 -21.21
CA GLU A 118 5.93 1.54 -22.11
C GLU A 118 4.53 1.89 -21.61
N LYS A 119 3.97 1.12 -20.65
CA LYS A 119 2.57 1.24 -20.20
C LYS A 119 2.43 1.46 -18.70
N ASP A 120 3.29 0.81 -17.93
CA ASP A 120 3.24 0.75 -16.48
C ASP A 120 4.18 1.78 -15.85
N SER A 121 3.80 2.27 -14.68
CA SER A 121 4.59 3.27 -13.96
C SER A 121 5.63 2.59 -13.08
N ILE A 122 6.85 3.13 -13.08
CA ILE A 122 7.89 2.79 -12.10
C ILE A 122 7.40 2.95 -10.65
N MET A 123 6.41 3.80 -10.41
CA MET A 123 5.85 4.02 -9.07
C MET A 123 5.05 2.82 -8.55
N ASN A 124 4.63 1.89 -9.41
CA ASN A 124 3.87 0.70 -9.00
C ASN A 124 4.74 -0.45 -8.51
N ILE A 125 6.05 -0.42 -8.81
CA ILE A 125 6.99 -1.51 -8.54
C ILE A 125 7.98 -1.17 -7.42
#